data_AF-V6TML4-F1
#
_entry.id   AF-V6TML4-F1
#
_cell.length_a   1.000
_cell.length_b   1.000
_cell.length_c   1.000
_cell.angle_alpha   90.00
_cell.angle_beta   90.00
_cell.angle_gamma   90.00
#
_symmetry.space_group_name_H-M   'P 1'
#
loop_
_entity.id
_entity.type
_entity.pdbx_description
1 polymer ?
#
loop_
_entity_poly.entity_id
_entity_poly.type
_entity_poly.pdbx_seq_one_letter_code
_entity_poly.pdbx_strand_id
1 'polypeptide(L)'
;VLLAIYFAVGALAAVACTDPQSNTCGVDKCETVGDTQVCTECKTNGNVPINGVCVAVGDNKVSTAVCKKKDGSANVGADDKACGLCDAVDKYFLYKGSCYGTDNELGQKLCTKAAAGVCTIAASGYFVPPDAQKAAQSVISCSEQATIAVNSKNFKGVTNCLVCDAPTATTADPNLPTCTTCEDGYFGATCTACTDQNCATCNGGAGKCTKCKAAVDNKYLKKGDTVDANTCVSASACTTGALYYTNDTDTTESGKTCKKCSEGVANCAECTAPGSLGSSPVCTKCATPNYLKTVDGTTTCVEKDACKDDFFPKEDNSNGHKCVSCGDETSGVPNCVKCTAPSSAGQKPACSECTSGYKLEGEACVSAGGPNLSTGAIAGISIAVIAVVGGLVGFLCWWFICRGKA
;
A
#
# COMPACT_ATOMS: atom_id res chain seq x y z
N VAL A 1 0.77 10.69 40.43
CA VAL A 1 -0.28 9.74 40.00
C VAL A 1 0.42 8.51 39.45
N LEU A 2 0.44 7.44 40.24
CA LEU A 2 0.99 6.14 39.87
C LEU A 2 0.12 5.58 38.73
N LEU A 3 0.60 5.57 37.49
CA LEU A 3 -0.07 4.83 36.42
C LEU A 3 0.20 3.35 36.65
N ALA A 4 -0.80 2.67 37.21
CA ALA A 4 -0.87 1.22 37.21
C ALA A 4 -0.96 0.75 35.76
N ILE A 5 0.15 0.25 35.23
CA ILE A 5 0.16 -0.54 34.00
C ILE A 5 -0.50 -1.87 34.36
N TYR A 6 -1.80 -1.94 34.11
CA TYR A 6 -2.59 -3.17 34.20
C TYR A 6 -2.06 -4.10 33.11
N PHE A 7 -1.12 -4.97 33.45
CA PHE A 7 -0.84 -6.16 32.64
C PHE A 7 -2.10 -7.01 32.68
N ALA A 8 -2.97 -6.85 31.68
CA ALA A 8 -3.97 -7.84 31.36
C ALA A 8 -3.19 -9.10 30.94
N VAL A 9 -3.00 -10.01 31.89
CA VAL A 9 -2.67 -11.40 31.60
C VAL A 9 -3.87 -11.94 30.85
N GLY A 10 -3.86 -11.80 29.53
CA GLY A 10 -4.87 -12.37 28.67
C GLY A 10 -4.84 -13.87 28.88
N ALA A 11 -5.87 -14.40 29.55
CA ALA A 11 -6.19 -15.81 29.44
C ALA A 11 -6.23 -16.10 27.93
N LEU A 12 -5.48 -17.12 27.47
CA LEU A 12 -5.67 -17.63 26.11
C LEU A 12 -7.14 -18.05 26.03
N ALA A 13 -7.99 -17.19 25.46
CA ALA A 13 -9.37 -17.55 25.20
C ALA A 13 -9.30 -18.64 24.13
N ALA A 14 -9.72 -19.85 24.48
CA ALA A 14 -9.91 -20.90 23.49
C ALA A 14 -10.86 -20.35 22.41
N VAL A 15 -10.56 -20.64 21.15
CA VAL A 15 -11.36 -20.13 20.03
C VAL A 15 -12.74 -20.78 20.12
N ALA A 16 -13.75 -19.96 20.45
CA ALA A 16 -15.12 -20.42 20.49
C ALA A 16 -15.53 -20.94 19.11
N CYS A 17 -16.08 -22.16 19.06
CA CYS A 17 -16.63 -22.71 17.84
C CYS A 17 -17.82 -21.86 17.38
N THR A 18 -17.81 -21.42 16.12
CA THR A 18 -18.93 -20.73 15.47
C THR A 18 -19.75 -21.73 14.67
N ASP A 19 -20.97 -21.36 14.29
CA ASP A 19 -21.79 -22.20 13.40
C ASP A 19 -21.11 -22.35 12.02
N PRO A 20 -21.12 -23.54 11.39
CA PRO A 20 -21.77 -24.79 11.84
C PRO A 20 -20.94 -25.70 12.77
N GLN A 21 -19.66 -25.40 12.99
CA GLN A 21 -18.68 -26.22 13.71
C GLN A 21 -19.07 -26.41 15.19
N SER A 22 -19.75 -25.43 15.78
CA SER A 22 -20.33 -25.52 17.14
C SER A 22 -21.29 -26.70 17.33
N ASN A 23 -21.85 -27.24 16.25
CA ASN A 23 -22.75 -28.39 16.29
C ASN A 23 -21.99 -29.73 16.32
N THR A 24 -20.78 -29.78 15.76
CA THR A 24 -20.03 -31.04 15.55
C THR A 24 -18.75 -31.16 16.37
N CYS A 25 -18.05 -30.04 16.63
CA CYS A 25 -16.86 -30.03 17.46
C CYS A 25 -17.25 -29.96 18.94
N GLY A 26 -16.38 -30.47 19.82
CA GLY A 26 -16.53 -30.25 21.26
C GLY A 26 -16.52 -28.75 21.61
N VAL A 27 -17.04 -28.40 22.79
CA VAL A 27 -17.00 -27.02 23.29
C VAL A 27 -15.55 -26.55 23.36
N ASP A 28 -15.25 -25.41 22.72
CA ASP A 28 -13.92 -24.83 22.62
C ASP A 28 -12.86 -25.76 21.98
N LYS A 29 -13.30 -26.72 21.17
CA LYS A 29 -12.44 -27.65 20.41
C LYS A 29 -12.36 -27.25 18.94
N CYS A 30 -12.23 -25.96 18.70
CA CYS A 30 -12.04 -25.39 17.38
C CYS A 30 -10.72 -24.64 17.28
N GLU A 31 -10.14 -24.64 16.09
CA GLU A 31 -8.96 -23.87 15.71
C GLU A 31 -9.23 -23.19 14.37
N THR A 32 -8.57 -22.08 14.09
CA THR A 32 -8.68 -21.39 12.80
C THR A 32 -7.43 -21.66 11.97
N VAL A 33 -7.61 -22.21 10.77
CA VAL A 33 -6.53 -22.47 9.80
C VAL A 33 -6.79 -21.64 8.54
N GLY A 34 -6.00 -20.59 8.35
CA GLY A 34 -6.33 -19.53 7.38
C GLY A 34 -7.65 -18.88 7.75
N ASP A 35 -8.63 -18.90 6.85
CA ASP A 35 -9.98 -18.37 7.10
C ASP A 35 -11.01 -19.45 7.47
N THR A 36 -10.57 -20.69 7.70
CA THR A 36 -11.46 -21.83 7.95
C THR A 36 -11.35 -22.33 9.39
N GLN A 37 -12.49 -22.43 10.07
CA GLN A 37 -12.56 -23.04 11.39
C GLN A 37 -12.61 -24.57 11.27
N VAL A 38 -11.79 -25.26 12.07
CA VAL A 38 -11.61 -26.72 12.06
C VAL A 38 -11.79 -27.31 13.46
N CYS A 39 -12.30 -28.55 13.55
CA CYS A 39 -12.40 -29.27 14.82
C CYS A 39 -11.05 -29.87 15.22
N THR A 40 -10.66 -29.68 16.48
CA THR A 40 -9.52 -30.37 17.11
C THR A 40 -9.96 -31.62 17.88
N GLU A 41 -11.24 -31.68 18.27
CA GLU A 41 -11.87 -32.81 18.94
C GLU A 41 -13.39 -32.79 18.66
N CYS A 42 -13.97 -33.94 18.38
CA CYS A 42 -15.39 -34.06 18.07
C CYS A 42 -16.27 -34.07 19.32
N LYS A 43 -17.50 -33.58 19.19
CA LYS A 43 -18.49 -33.57 20.26
C LYS A 43 -18.99 -34.98 20.60
N THR A 44 -19.20 -35.79 19.57
CA THR A 44 -19.81 -37.12 19.65
C THR A 44 -18.72 -38.19 19.74
N ASN A 45 -18.86 -39.12 20.69
CA ASN A 45 -18.00 -40.30 20.79
C ASN A 45 -18.11 -41.15 19.52
N GLY A 46 -17.00 -41.72 19.06
CA GLY A 46 -16.96 -42.51 17.83
C GLY A 46 -16.88 -41.65 16.56
N ASN A 47 -16.64 -40.34 16.72
CA ASN A 47 -16.27 -39.45 15.64
C ASN A 47 -14.89 -38.86 15.89
N VAL A 48 -14.06 -38.76 14.86
CA VAL A 48 -12.73 -38.15 14.93
C VAL A 48 -12.56 -37.12 13.81
N PRO A 49 -11.77 -36.06 14.01
CA PRO A 49 -11.56 -35.05 12.98
C PRO A 49 -10.52 -35.52 11.96
N ILE A 50 -10.90 -35.46 10.68
CA ILE A 50 -10.01 -35.66 9.53
C ILE A 50 -10.10 -34.42 8.65
N ASN A 51 -8.95 -33.80 8.35
CA ASN A 51 -8.88 -32.47 7.75
C ASN A 51 -9.76 -31.44 8.50
N GLY A 52 -9.84 -31.54 9.83
CA GLY A 52 -10.64 -30.63 10.65
C GLY A 52 -12.14 -30.91 10.68
N VAL A 53 -12.63 -31.93 9.98
CA VAL A 53 -14.06 -32.28 9.93
C VAL A 53 -14.32 -33.57 10.71
N CYS A 54 -15.29 -33.54 11.62
CA CYS A 54 -15.69 -34.70 12.40
C CYS A 54 -16.41 -35.75 11.56
N VAL A 55 -15.82 -36.93 11.45
CA VAL A 55 -16.36 -38.07 10.71
C VAL A 55 -16.40 -39.30 11.62
N ALA A 56 -17.32 -40.23 11.36
CA ALA A 56 -17.42 -41.46 12.15
C ALA A 56 -16.16 -42.32 11.98
N VAL A 57 -15.77 -43.06 13.03
CA VAL A 57 -14.56 -43.93 12.99
C VAL A 57 -14.60 -45.01 11.89
N GLY A 58 -15.78 -45.35 11.37
CA GLY A 58 -15.96 -46.27 10.24
C GLY A 58 -15.86 -45.62 8.85
N ASP A 59 -15.65 -44.31 8.75
CA ASP A 59 -15.54 -43.60 7.46
C ASP A 59 -14.21 -43.94 6.75
N ASN A 60 -14.25 -44.06 5.42
CA ASN A 60 -13.07 -44.34 4.60
C ASN A 60 -11.95 -43.31 4.80
N LYS A 61 -12.27 -42.05 5.13
CA LYS A 61 -11.29 -40.98 5.41
C LYS A 61 -10.42 -41.32 6.62
N VAL A 62 -11.01 -41.92 7.67
CA VAL A 62 -10.29 -42.34 8.89
C VAL A 62 -9.31 -43.47 8.57
N SER A 63 -9.75 -44.44 7.76
CA SER A 63 -8.91 -45.55 7.30
C SER A 63 -7.79 -45.09 6.37
N THR A 64 -8.05 -44.11 5.50
CA THR A 64 -7.06 -43.54 4.58
C THR A 64 -5.96 -42.78 5.34
N ALA A 65 -6.34 -42.02 6.36
CA ALA A 65 -5.39 -41.32 7.22
C ALA A 65 -4.67 -42.25 8.22
N VAL A 66 -5.16 -43.48 8.37
CA VAL A 66 -4.76 -44.46 9.38
C VAL A 66 -4.71 -43.80 10.77
N CYS A 67 -5.84 -43.20 11.16
CA CYS A 67 -6.00 -42.51 12.44
C CYS A 67 -6.01 -43.53 13.59
N LYS A 68 -5.05 -43.39 14.50
CA LYS A 68 -4.83 -44.30 15.62
C LYS A 68 -4.86 -43.57 16.96
N LYS A 69 -4.94 -44.37 18.02
CA LYS A 69 -4.73 -43.91 19.40
C LYS A 69 -3.29 -43.42 19.60
N LYS A 70 -3.07 -42.60 20.63
CA LYS A 70 -1.80 -41.91 20.90
C LYS A 70 -0.62 -42.88 21.07
N ASP A 71 -0.86 -44.04 21.66
CA ASP A 71 0.11 -45.11 21.87
C ASP A 71 0.41 -45.93 20.60
N GLY A 72 -0.33 -45.70 19.51
CA GLY A 72 -0.21 -46.43 18.25
C GLY A 72 -0.67 -47.89 18.32
N SER A 73 -1.24 -48.33 19.45
CA SER A 73 -1.57 -49.74 19.70
C SER A 73 -2.76 -50.22 18.85
N ALA A 74 -3.70 -49.32 18.57
CA ALA A 74 -4.93 -49.62 17.83
C ALA A 74 -5.43 -48.42 17.03
N ASN A 75 -6.30 -48.71 16.06
CA ASN A 75 -7.12 -47.69 15.41
C ASN A 75 -8.10 -47.07 16.43
N VAL A 76 -8.56 -45.85 16.15
CA VAL A 76 -9.62 -45.21 16.93
C VAL A 76 -10.93 -46.01 16.85
N GLY A 77 -11.74 -45.93 17.92
CA GLY A 77 -12.97 -46.69 18.10
C GLY A 77 -14.11 -45.85 18.70
N ALA A 78 -15.14 -46.53 19.19
CA ALA A 78 -16.44 -45.94 19.55
C ALA A 78 -16.38 -44.90 20.69
N ASP A 79 -15.33 -44.89 21.50
CA ASP A 79 -15.15 -43.95 22.62
C ASP A 79 -14.21 -42.79 22.29
N ASP A 80 -13.52 -42.86 21.14
CA ASP A 80 -12.53 -41.86 20.75
C ASP A 80 -13.22 -40.64 20.10
N LYS A 81 -12.66 -39.46 20.37
CA LYS A 81 -13.14 -38.16 19.85
C LYS A 81 -12.10 -37.39 19.04
N ALA A 82 -10.88 -37.91 18.98
CA ALA A 82 -9.75 -37.31 18.28
C ALA A 82 -8.77 -38.38 17.80
N CYS A 83 -7.96 -38.05 16.81
CA CYS A 83 -6.81 -38.84 16.42
C CYS A 83 -5.65 -38.59 17.40
N GLY A 84 -5.06 -39.68 17.89
CA GLY A 84 -3.83 -39.61 18.70
C GLY A 84 -2.57 -39.58 17.86
N LEU A 85 -2.59 -40.21 16.68
CA LEU A 85 -1.57 -40.12 15.63
C LEU A 85 -2.16 -40.51 14.27
N CYS A 86 -1.42 -40.18 13.21
CA CYS A 86 -1.68 -40.61 11.84
C CYS A 86 -0.58 -41.59 11.44
N ASP A 87 -0.93 -42.69 10.79
CA ASP A 87 0.06 -43.74 10.42
C ASP A 87 0.04 -44.05 8.93
N ALA A 88 -0.57 -43.18 8.12
CA ALA A 88 -0.48 -43.29 6.67
C ALA A 88 0.99 -43.13 6.24
N VAL A 89 1.40 -43.98 5.29
CA VAL A 89 2.79 -44.04 4.81
C VAL A 89 3.23 -42.68 4.24
N ASP A 90 2.35 -42.04 3.49
CA ASP A 90 2.57 -40.73 2.89
C ASP A 90 1.34 -39.84 3.10
N LYS A 91 1.52 -38.53 2.97
CA LYS A 91 0.48 -37.49 2.87
C LYS A 91 -0.22 -37.06 4.16
N TYR A 92 -0.31 -37.88 5.20
CA TYR A 92 -0.98 -37.45 6.44
C TYR A 92 0.00 -37.07 7.56
N PHE A 93 -0.38 -36.06 8.32
CA PHE A 93 0.33 -35.62 9.53
C PHE A 93 -0.67 -35.22 10.63
N LEU A 94 -0.22 -35.27 11.89
CA LEU A 94 -1.04 -34.92 13.04
C LEU A 94 -0.94 -33.43 13.37
N TYR A 95 -2.08 -32.75 13.47
CA TYR A 95 -2.18 -31.39 14.00
C TYR A 95 -3.39 -31.28 14.92
N LYS A 96 -3.15 -30.86 16.17
CA LYS A 96 -4.16 -30.66 17.24
C LYS A 96 -5.29 -31.71 17.22
N GLY A 97 -4.96 -33.00 17.27
CA GLY A 97 -5.94 -34.09 17.38
C GLY A 97 -6.63 -34.50 16.08
N SER A 98 -6.26 -33.92 14.93
CA SER A 98 -6.79 -34.25 13.59
C SER A 98 -5.68 -34.70 12.66
N CYS A 99 -5.99 -35.65 11.77
CA CYS A 99 -5.11 -36.03 10.67
C CYS A 99 -5.40 -35.18 9.44
N TYR A 100 -4.41 -34.45 8.97
CA TYR A 100 -4.50 -33.60 7.78
C TYR A 100 -3.72 -34.19 6.62
N GLY A 101 -4.31 -34.21 5.43
CA GLY A 101 -3.69 -34.68 4.19
C GLY A 101 -3.02 -33.53 3.43
N THR A 102 -1.80 -33.72 2.95
CA THR A 102 -1.09 -32.74 2.09
C THR A 102 -1.68 -32.65 0.68
N ASP A 103 -2.64 -33.50 0.33
CA ASP A 103 -3.46 -33.41 -0.88
C ASP A 103 -4.80 -32.67 -0.64
N ASN A 104 -5.08 -32.27 0.61
CA ASN A 104 -6.20 -31.43 0.98
C ASN A 104 -5.78 -29.96 1.08
N GLU A 105 -6.66 -29.03 0.69
CA GLU A 105 -6.37 -27.59 0.73
C GLU A 105 -6.02 -27.09 2.14
N LEU A 106 -6.75 -27.54 3.17
CA LEU A 106 -6.47 -27.15 4.57
C LEU A 106 -5.18 -27.77 5.08
N GLY A 107 -4.90 -29.02 4.70
CA GLY A 107 -3.63 -29.66 5.06
C GLY A 107 -2.44 -28.95 4.46
N GLN A 108 -2.53 -28.48 3.21
CA GLN A 108 -1.48 -27.69 2.54
C GLN A 108 -1.23 -26.33 3.19
N LYS A 109 -2.23 -25.73 3.85
CA LYS A 109 -2.05 -24.50 4.64
C LYS A 109 -1.24 -24.72 5.92
N LEU A 110 -1.07 -25.96 6.37
CA LEU A 110 -0.31 -26.33 7.57
C LEU A 110 1.03 -26.99 7.22
N CYS A 111 1.03 -27.89 6.23
CA CYS A 111 2.15 -28.71 5.83
C CYS A 111 2.10 -29.01 4.33
N THR A 112 3.20 -28.76 3.62
CA THR A 112 3.28 -29.00 2.17
C THR A 112 3.80 -30.40 1.83
N LYS A 113 4.47 -31.07 2.78
CA LYS A 113 4.97 -32.44 2.60
C LYS A 113 4.97 -33.23 3.90
N ALA A 114 4.36 -34.41 3.90
CA ALA A 114 4.30 -35.31 5.05
C ALA A 114 4.72 -36.74 4.69
N ALA A 115 5.31 -37.43 5.66
CA ALA A 115 5.73 -38.82 5.57
C ALA A 115 5.55 -39.52 6.93
N ALA A 116 5.05 -40.76 6.91
CA ALA A 116 4.87 -41.61 8.09
C ALA A 116 4.15 -40.92 9.26
N GLY A 117 3.11 -40.14 8.98
CA GLY A 117 2.33 -39.43 10.00
C GLY A 117 2.95 -38.12 10.50
N VAL A 118 4.06 -37.68 9.92
CA VAL A 118 4.81 -36.48 10.34
C VAL A 118 4.92 -35.50 9.20
N CYS A 119 4.75 -34.22 9.51
CA CYS A 119 5.07 -33.15 8.57
C CYS A 119 6.59 -33.00 8.42
N THR A 120 7.07 -32.97 7.19
CA THR A 120 8.49 -32.81 6.86
C THR A 120 8.82 -31.44 6.30
N ILE A 121 7.84 -30.75 5.71
CA ILE A 121 7.96 -29.37 5.24
C ILE A 121 6.69 -28.63 5.65
N ALA A 122 6.81 -27.74 6.63
CA ALA A 122 5.70 -26.91 7.09
C ALA A 122 5.32 -25.88 6.01
N ALA A 123 4.06 -25.44 6.03
CA ALA A 123 3.63 -24.30 5.26
C ALA A 123 4.07 -22.99 5.94
N SER A 124 4.03 -21.87 5.20
CA SER A 124 4.32 -20.55 5.77
C SER A 124 3.43 -20.25 6.97
N GLY A 125 4.03 -19.73 8.05
CA GLY A 125 3.36 -19.50 9.33
C GLY A 125 3.32 -20.69 10.28
N TYR A 126 3.93 -21.81 9.89
CA TYR A 126 4.14 -22.97 10.73
C TYR A 126 5.59 -23.44 10.65
N PHE A 127 6.04 -24.17 11.67
CA PHE A 127 7.32 -24.87 11.65
C PHE A 127 7.15 -26.32 12.09
N VAL A 128 8.03 -27.19 11.58
CA VAL A 128 8.17 -28.56 12.07
C VAL A 128 9.09 -28.53 13.30
N PRO A 129 8.65 -28.98 14.48
CA PRO A 129 9.53 -29.08 15.64
C PRO A 129 10.67 -30.06 15.34
N PRO A 130 11.93 -29.75 15.68
CA PRO A 130 13.02 -30.72 15.62
C PRO A 130 12.66 -32.02 16.35
N ASP A 131 13.08 -33.15 15.77
CA ASP A 131 12.74 -34.49 16.27
C ASP A 131 11.23 -34.78 16.31
N ALA A 132 10.45 -34.19 15.39
CA ALA A 132 9.01 -34.45 15.27
C ALA A 132 8.68 -35.95 15.23
N GLN A 133 7.63 -36.33 15.96
CA GLN A 133 7.18 -37.72 16.06
C GLN A 133 5.71 -37.81 15.67
N LYS A 134 5.31 -38.93 15.04
CA LYS A 134 3.91 -39.14 14.64
C LYS A 134 2.94 -39.15 15.82
N ALA A 135 3.41 -39.58 16.99
CA ALA A 135 2.64 -39.58 18.24
C ALA A 135 2.58 -38.19 18.90
N ALA A 136 3.16 -37.15 18.30
CA ALA A 136 3.14 -35.78 18.79
C ALA A 136 2.66 -34.83 17.69
N GLN A 137 2.44 -33.57 18.05
CA GLN A 137 2.02 -32.56 17.09
C GLN A 137 3.12 -32.33 16.05
N SER A 138 2.79 -32.49 14.78
CA SER A 138 3.76 -32.50 13.67
C SER A 138 4.14 -31.11 13.17
N VAL A 139 3.27 -30.12 13.37
CA VAL A 139 3.51 -28.72 13.01
C VAL A 139 2.99 -27.80 14.10
N ILE A 140 3.73 -26.72 14.34
CA ILE A 140 3.43 -25.73 15.36
C ILE A 140 3.31 -24.37 14.67
N SER A 141 2.28 -23.61 15.00
CA SER A 141 2.12 -22.24 14.48
C SER A 141 3.27 -21.36 14.96
N CYS A 142 3.77 -20.48 14.10
CA CYS A 142 4.78 -19.49 14.46
C CYS A 142 4.32 -18.58 15.62
N SER A 143 3.01 -18.42 15.81
CA SER A 143 2.42 -17.65 16.92
C SER A 143 1.85 -18.48 18.07
N GLU A 144 2.05 -19.80 18.08
CA GLU A 144 1.50 -20.68 19.11
C GLU A 144 1.90 -20.22 20.52
N GLN A 145 0.91 -20.05 21.40
CA GLN A 145 1.14 -19.55 22.76
C GLN A 145 1.10 -20.66 23.81
N ALA A 146 0.48 -21.80 23.50
CA ALA A 146 0.50 -22.97 24.35
C ALA A 146 1.85 -23.70 24.23
N THR A 147 2.35 -24.21 25.35
CA THR A 147 3.54 -25.06 25.35
C THR A 147 3.19 -26.44 24.79
N ILE A 148 3.83 -26.84 23.69
CA ILE A 148 3.62 -28.12 23.04
C ILE A 148 4.82 -29.03 23.32
N ALA A 149 4.56 -30.19 23.92
CA ALA A 149 5.59 -31.19 24.20
C ALA A 149 5.78 -32.15 23.00
N VAL A 150 7.02 -32.28 22.52
CA VAL A 150 7.43 -33.19 21.44
C VAL A 150 8.75 -33.84 21.85
N ASN A 151 8.82 -35.18 21.88
CA ASN A 151 10.02 -35.93 22.25
C ASN A 151 10.70 -35.43 23.56
N SER A 152 9.90 -35.22 24.61
CA SER A 152 10.34 -34.70 25.92
C SER A 152 10.94 -33.28 25.89
N LYS A 153 10.76 -32.54 24.80
CA LYS A 153 11.13 -31.13 24.66
C LYS A 153 9.86 -30.29 24.53
N ASN A 154 9.93 -29.05 25.00
CA ASN A 154 8.83 -28.11 24.90
C ASN A 154 9.08 -27.10 23.79
N PHE A 155 8.03 -26.76 23.05
CA PHE A 155 8.05 -25.80 21.96
C PHE A 155 6.92 -24.79 22.13
N LYS A 156 7.18 -23.55 21.71
CA LYS A 156 6.22 -22.45 21.71
C LYS A 156 6.56 -21.50 20.57
N GLY A 157 5.56 -20.85 19.98
CA GLY A 157 5.75 -19.78 18.99
C GLY A 157 6.14 -18.44 19.62
N VAL A 158 6.39 -17.46 18.77
CA VAL A 158 6.60 -16.05 19.13
C VAL A 158 5.29 -15.31 18.94
N THR A 159 4.79 -14.62 19.96
CA THR A 159 3.52 -13.88 19.87
C THR A 159 3.55 -12.88 18.71
N ASN A 160 2.47 -12.80 17.92
CA ASN A 160 2.35 -11.92 16.75
C ASN A 160 3.37 -12.20 15.62
N CYS A 161 3.84 -13.43 15.50
CA CYS A 161 4.74 -13.89 14.44
C CYS A 161 3.99 -14.59 13.32
N LEU A 162 4.06 -14.03 12.11
CA LEU A 162 3.41 -14.56 10.89
C LEU A 162 4.27 -15.60 10.16
N VAL A 163 5.59 -15.45 10.17
CA VAL A 163 6.53 -16.36 9.50
C VAL A 163 7.75 -16.55 10.39
N CYS A 164 8.22 -17.80 10.49
CA CYS A 164 9.31 -18.16 11.36
C CYS A 164 10.11 -19.35 10.83
N ASP A 165 11.37 -19.43 11.24
CA ASP A 165 12.23 -20.58 11.02
C ASP A 165 12.25 -21.45 12.27
N ALA A 166 12.22 -22.78 12.08
CA ALA A 166 12.29 -23.74 13.17
C ALA A 166 13.54 -23.53 14.05
N PRO A 167 13.47 -23.78 15.37
CA PRO A 167 14.64 -23.69 16.23
C PRO A 167 15.73 -24.65 15.78
N THR A 168 16.95 -24.15 15.59
CA THR A 168 18.12 -24.95 15.20
C THR A 168 18.80 -25.63 16.39
N ALA A 169 18.59 -25.09 17.59
CA ALA A 169 19.04 -25.67 18.86
C ALA A 169 17.84 -25.94 19.76
N THR A 170 17.85 -27.08 20.46
CA THR A 170 16.76 -27.48 21.35
C THR A 170 17.18 -27.49 22.83
N THR A 171 17.96 -26.50 23.25
CA THR A 171 18.52 -26.40 24.62
C THR A 171 17.73 -25.45 25.53
N ALA A 172 16.72 -24.76 25.00
CA ALA A 172 15.85 -23.85 25.74
C ALA A 172 14.57 -24.55 26.22
N ASP A 173 13.86 -23.94 27.16
CA ASP A 173 12.55 -24.41 27.62
C ASP A 173 11.60 -23.22 27.88
N PRO A 174 10.57 -23.00 27.04
CA PRO A 174 10.33 -23.69 25.77
C PRO A 174 11.33 -23.29 24.67
N ASN A 175 11.48 -24.13 23.64
CA ASN A 175 12.23 -23.81 22.43
C ASN A 175 11.36 -22.98 21.48
N LEU A 176 11.86 -21.80 21.09
CA LEU A 176 11.15 -20.85 20.24
C LEU A 176 11.71 -20.86 18.81
N PRO A 177 10.86 -20.72 17.77
CA PRO A 177 11.33 -20.48 16.42
C PRO A 177 11.91 -19.06 16.30
N THR A 178 12.71 -18.82 15.27
CA THR A 178 13.17 -17.46 14.93
C THR A 178 12.12 -16.78 14.08
N CYS A 179 11.48 -15.73 14.59
CA CYS A 179 10.51 -14.99 13.79
C CYS A 179 11.20 -14.17 12.70
N THR A 180 10.75 -14.33 11.45
CA THR A 180 11.26 -13.60 10.28
C THR A 180 10.26 -12.57 9.75
N THR A 181 8.98 -12.71 10.08
CA THR A 181 7.94 -11.73 9.74
C THR A 181 6.91 -11.65 10.85
N CYS A 182 6.69 -10.46 11.38
CA CYS A 182 5.69 -10.19 12.41
C CYS A 182 4.37 -9.68 11.80
N GLU A 183 3.31 -9.71 12.58
CA GLU A 183 2.06 -9.03 12.27
C GLU A 183 2.27 -7.51 12.15
N ASP A 184 1.39 -6.86 11.38
CA ASP A 184 1.39 -5.40 11.26
C ASP A 184 1.34 -4.74 12.65
N GLY A 185 2.22 -3.78 12.87
CA GLY A 185 2.41 -3.08 14.13
C GLY A 185 3.49 -3.68 15.01
N TYR A 186 4.23 -4.70 14.56
CA TYR A 186 5.30 -5.35 15.33
C TYR A 186 6.60 -5.50 14.52
N PHE A 187 7.74 -5.62 15.21
CA PHE A 187 9.06 -5.74 14.58
C PHE A 187 10.05 -6.60 15.38
N GLY A 188 11.11 -7.04 14.69
CA GLY A 188 12.21 -7.81 15.26
C GLY A 188 11.85 -9.27 15.54
N ALA A 189 12.85 -10.05 15.98
CA ALA A 189 12.68 -11.50 16.19
C ALA A 189 11.68 -11.88 17.30
N THR A 190 11.38 -10.93 18.20
CA THR A 190 10.42 -11.10 19.30
C THR A 190 9.07 -10.41 19.04
N CYS A 191 8.88 -9.85 17.84
CA CYS A 191 7.68 -9.09 17.46
C CYS A 191 7.26 -8.08 18.54
N THR A 192 8.15 -7.13 18.82
CA THR A 192 7.89 -6.01 19.72
C THR A 192 7.03 -4.96 19.02
N ALA A 193 6.06 -4.38 19.73
CA ALA A 193 5.15 -3.40 19.13
C ALA A 193 5.89 -2.14 18.66
N CYS A 194 5.50 -1.63 17.48
CA CYS A 194 5.89 -0.32 17.00
C CYS A 194 5.39 0.75 17.98
N THR A 195 6.23 1.74 18.27
CA THR A 195 5.88 2.82 19.20
C THR A 195 4.98 3.88 18.57
N ASP A 196 5.01 4.02 17.25
CA ASP A 196 4.15 4.95 16.51
C ASP A 196 2.83 4.25 16.15
N GLN A 197 1.72 4.76 16.69
CA GLN A 197 0.38 4.20 16.47
C GLN A 197 -0.10 4.31 15.02
N ASN A 198 0.47 5.23 14.22
CA ASN A 198 0.16 5.39 12.81
C ASN A 198 0.99 4.47 11.92
N CYS A 199 1.98 3.79 12.49
CA CYS A 199 2.89 2.92 11.77
C CYS A 199 2.31 1.50 11.63
N ALA A 200 2.24 1.00 10.40
CA ALA A 200 1.82 -0.37 10.07
C ALA A 200 3.01 -1.34 10.11
N THR A 201 4.18 -0.94 9.64
CA THR A 201 5.41 -1.73 9.78
C THR A 201 6.55 -0.83 10.20
N CYS A 202 7.40 -1.30 11.12
CA CYS A 202 8.57 -0.57 11.58
C CYS A 202 9.78 -1.49 11.63
N ASN A 203 10.98 -0.90 11.58
CA ASN A 203 12.25 -1.60 11.72
C ASN A 203 12.98 -1.19 13.02
N GLY A 204 12.23 -0.97 14.10
CA GLY A 204 12.75 -0.42 15.34
C GLY A 204 11.72 0.35 16.15
N GLY A 205 12.20 1.10 17.14
CA GLY A 205 11.40 2.04 17.94
C GLY A 205 11.01 3.32 17.19
N ALA A 206 10.83 4.41 17.91
CA ALA A 206 10.38 5.69 17.35
C ALA A 206 11.26 6.16 16.17
N GLY A 207 10.62 6.69 15.12
CA GLY A 207 11.30 7.17 13.90
C GLY A 207 11.73 6.08 12.93
N LYS A 208 11.44 4.80 13.20
CA LYS A 208 11.84 3.67 12.35
C LYS A 208 10.67 3.12 11.52
N CYS A 209 9.67 3.94 11.22
CA CYS A 209 8.52 3.48 10.46
C CYS A 209 8.90 3.18 9.01
N THR A 210 8.41 2.08 8.45
CA THR A 210 8.65 1.66 7.06
C THR A 210 7.39 1.67 6.22
N LYS A 211 6.20 1.64 6.85
CA LYS A 211 4.90 1.75 6.20
C LYS A 211 3.88 2.33 7.15
N CYS A 212 3.08 3.29 6.68
CA CYS A 212 1.99 3.88 7.47
C CYS A 212 0.68 3.11 7.29
N LYS A 213 -0.20 3.16 8.29
CA LYS A 213 -1.54 2.57 8.22
C LYS A 213 -2.38 3.30 7.15
N ALA A 214 -3.10 2.54 6.32
CA ALA A 214 -3.90 3.13 5.25
C ALA A 214 -5.15 3.89 5.76
N ALA A 215 -5.77 3.36 6.82
CA ALA A 215 -7.05 3.82 7.36
C ALA A 215 -6.93 4.90 8.48
N VAL A 216 -5.82 5.63 8.55
CA VAL A 216 -5.61 6.75 9.49
C VAL A 216 -5.40 8.06 8.75
N ASP A 217 -5.45 9.20 9.43
CA ASP A 217 -5.16 10.51 8.83
C ASP A 217 -3.68 10.64 8.46
N ASN A 218 -2.80 10.16 9.34
CA ASN A 218 -1.36 10.14 9.14
C ASN A 218 -0.92 8.94 8.28
N LYS A 219 -1.40 8.89 7.03
CA LYS A 219 -1.18 7.75 6.13
C LYS A 219 0.03 7.88 5.21
N TYR A 220 0.73 9.02 5.22
CA TYR A 220 1.87 9.26 4.33
C TYR A 220 3.18 9.02 5.07
N LEU A 221 4.00 8.12 4.54
CA LEU A 221 5.35 7.90 5.03
C LEU A 221 6.24 9.04 4.56
N LYS A 222 6.72 9.86 5.50
CA LYS A 222 7.75 10.86 5.28
C LYS A 222 9.09 10.30 5.74
N LYS A 223 9.97 10.04 4.77
CA LYS A 223 11.35 9.63 5.05
C LYS A 223 12.13 10.83 5.55
N GLY A 224 12.83 10.66 6.67
CA GLY A 224 13.76 11.67 7.15
C GLY A 224 15.08 11.63 6.36
N ASP A 225 16.02 12.50 6.71
CA ASP A 225 17.36 12.49 6.10
C ASP A 225 18.20 11.27 6.52
N THR A 226 17.73 10.54 7.53
CA THR A 226 18.22 9.22 7.90
C THR A 226 17.05 8.24 7.92
N VAL A 227 17.33 6.94 7.71
CA VAL A 227 16.34 5.85 7.86
C VAL A 227 15.71 5.79 9.26
N ASP A 228 16.33 6.48 10.20
CA ASP A 228 16.00 6.57 11.61
C ASP A 228 15.02 7.69 11.96
N ALA A 229 14.60 8.47 10.97
CA ALA A 229 13.71 9.62 11.11
C ALA A 229 12.44 9.48 10.24
N ASN A 230 12.09 8.26 9.84
CA ASN A 230 10.87 7.99 9.10
C ASN A 230 9.64 8.11 10.01
N THR A 231 8.67 8.90 9.56
CA THR A 231 7.46 9.20 10.32
C THR A 231 6.21 9.14 9.46
N CYS A 232 5.08 8.85 10.09
CA CYS A 232 3.78 8.90 9.45
C CYS A 232 3.15 10.27 9.66
N VAL A 233 2.79 10.93 8.56
CA VAL A 233 2.25 12.30 8.56
C VAL A 233 0.97 12.40 7.73
N SER A 234 0.19 13.43 8.01
CA SER A 234 -0.99 13.79 7.20
C SER A 234 -0.59 14.36 5.84
N ALA A 235 -1.53 14.42 4.90
CA ALA A 235 -1.30 15.09 3.61
C ALA A 235 -0.87 16.55 3.77
N SER A 236 -1.46 17.29 4.71
CA SER A 236 -1.13 18.70 4.95
C SER A 236 0.28 18.88 5.54
N ALA A 237 0.68 18.02 6.47
CA ALA A 237 2.03 18.00 7.03
C ALA A 237 3.08 17.55 6.00
N CYS A 238 2.68 16.70 5.05
CA CYS A 238 3.50 16.30 3.92
C CYS A 238 3.88 17.52 3.06
N THR A 239 2.89 18.31 2.64
CA THR A 239 3.07 19.42 1.68
C THR A 239 3.45 20.75 2.33
N THR A 240 3.67 20.79 3.64
CA THR A 240 4.05 22.01 4.35
C THR A 240 5.38 22.55 3.82
N GLY A 241 5.40 23.82 3.42
CA GLY A 241 6.58 24.49 2.87
C GLY A 241 6.91 24.15 1.41
N ALA A 242 6.04 23.42 0.70
CA ALA A 242 6.17 23.08 -0.72
C ALA A 242 7.44 22.30 -1.12
N LEU A 243 8.24 21.80 -0.17
CA LEU A 243 9.46 20.99 -0.43
C LEU A 243 9.16 19.54 -0.80
N TYR A 244 7.96 19.07 -0.45
CA TYR A 244 7.50 17.71 -0.67
C TYR A 244 6.09 17.74 -1.28
N TYR A 245 5.75 16.67 -1.99
CA TYR A 245 4.42 16.39 -2.48
C TYR A 245 3.92 15.03 -1.98
N THR A 246 2.60 14.89 -1.91
CA THR A 246 1.96 13.60 -1.65
C THR A 246 2.08 12.71 -2.89
N ASN A 247 2.67 11.55 -2.70
CA ASN A 247 2.64 10.49 -3.69
C ASN A 247 1.61 9.44 -3.26
N ASP A 248 0.49 9.43 -3.98
CA ASP A 248 -0.67 8.61 -3.70
C ASP A 248 -0.57 7.17 -4.22
N THR A 249 0.51 6.82 -4.91
CA THR A 249 0.77 5.43 -5.31
C THR A 249 0.89 4.56 -4.06
N ASP A 250 -0.07 3.68 -3.87
CA ASP A 250 -0.11 2.78 -2.72
C ASP A 250 0.58 1.46 -3.10
N THR A 251 1.77 1.24 -2.54
CA THR A 251 2.53 -0.01 -2.75
C THR A 251 2.45 -0.88 -1.51
N THR A 252 2.49 -2.19 -1.69
CA THR A 252 2.52 -3.15 -0.58
C THR A 252 3.71 -2.93 0.35
N GLU A 253 4.84 -2.45 -0.17
CA GLU A 253 6.07 -2.15 0.58
C GLU A 253 5.99 -0.86 1.40
N SER A 254 5.63 0.27 0.77
CA SER A 254 5.79 1.60 1.40
C SER A 254 4.48 2.31 1.74
N GLY A 255 3.35 1.84 1.20
CA GLY A 255 2.10 2.58 1.22
C GLY A 255 2.21 3.93 0.48
N LYS A 256 1.40 4.91 0.90
CA LYS A 256 1.47 6.30 0.43
C LYS A 256 2.68 7.02 1.03
N THR A 257 3.30 7.93 0.28
CA THR A 257 4.60 8.52 0.65
C THR A 257 4.64 10.03 0.45
N CYS A 258 5.51 10.72 1.21
CA CYS A 258 5.96 12.07 0.92
C CYS A 258 7.25 12.03 0.13
N LYS A 259 7.26 12.55 -1.09
CA LYS A 259 8.45 12.62 -1.94
C LYS A 259 8.97 14.04 -2.02
N LYS A 260 10.28 14.23 -1.98
CA LYS A 260 10.91 15.54 -2.22
C LYS A 260 10.61 15.98 -3.65
N CYS A 261 10.40 17.27 -3.86
CA CYS A 261 10.14 17.81 -5.20
C CYS A 261 11.26 17.48 -6.20
N SER A 262 12.51 17.49 -5.72
CA SER A 262 13.70 17.12 -6.51
C SER A 262 13.72 15.66 -6.98
N GLU A 263 12.99 14.76 -6.32
CA GLU A 263 12.84 13.37 -6.76
C GLU A 263 11.85 13.22 -7.92
N GLY A 264 10.89 14.15 -8.03
CA GLY A 264 9.89 14.14 -9.10
C GLY A 264 10.30 14.97 -10.32
N VAL A 265 10.99 16.09 -10.09
CA VAL A 265 11.57 16.97 -11.11
C VAL A 265 12.97 17.37 -10.66
N ALA A 266 13.99 17.00 -11.44
CA ALA A 266 15.38 17.32 -11.11
C ALA A 266 15.57 18.82 -10.88
N ASN A 267 16.35 19.17 -9.86
CA ASN A 267 16.62 20.56 -9.44
C ASN A 267 15.39 21.38 -9.04
N CYS A 268 14.24 20.75 -8.78
CA CYS A 268 13.06 21.43 -8.26
C CYS A 268 13.16 21.65 -6.74
N ALA A 269 13.05 22.91 -6.30
CA ALA A 269 13.09 23.29 -4.89
C ALA A 269 11.69 23.28 -4.26
N GLU A 270 10.69 23.81 -4.97
CA GLU A 270 9.30 23.85 -4.51
C GLU A 270 8.37 23.30 -5.60
N CYS A 271 7.35 22.53 -5.20
CA CYS A 271 6.40 21.92 -6.12
C CYS A 271 5.00 21.77 -5.51
N THR A 272 4.03 21.52 -6.39
CA THR A 272 2.69 21.08 -6.02
C THR A 272 2.46 19.63 -6.43
N ALA A 273 1.48 19.01 -5.78
CA ALA A 273 1.12 17.62 -6.03
C ALA A 273 0.71 17.39 -7.50
N PRO A 274 0.98 16.20 -8.05
CA PRO A 274 0.57 15.86 -9.40
C PRO A 274 -0.96 15.88 -9.54
N GLY A 275 -1.45 16.35 -10.68
CA GLY A 275 -2.88 16.37 -10.99
C GLY A 275 -3.47 14.99 -11.30
N SER A 276 -2.64 13.94 -11.37
CA SER A 276 -3.06 12.57 -11.68
C SER A 276 -2.14 11.56 -11.00
N LEU A 277 -2.70 10.37 -10.70
CA LEU A 277 -1.97 9.30 -10.04
C LEU A 277 -0.79 8.82 -10.90
N GLY A 278 0.41 8.80 -10.31
CA GLY A 278 1.62 8.35 -11.00
C GLY A 278 2.31 9.40 -11.87
N SER A 279 1.77 10.62 -11.98
CA SER A 279 2.42 11.72 -12.70
C SER A 279 3.49 12.42 -11.85
N SER A 280 4.44 13.09 -12.52
CA SER A 280 5.40 13.98 -11.87
C SER A 280 4.72 15.19 -11.22
N PRO A 281 5.28 15.72 -10.12
CA PRO A 281 4.77 16.93 -9.49
C PRO A 281 4.97 18.14 -10.41
N VAL A 282 4.19 19.20 -10.19
CA VAL A 282 4.37 20.46 -10.92
C VAL A 282 5.38 21.30 -10.13
N CYS A 283 6.59 21.45 -10.68
CA CYS A 283 7.58 22.34 -10.10
C CYS A 283 7.12 23.80 -10.18
N THR A 284 7.21 24.53 -9.06
CA THR A 284 6.85 25.95 -8.95
C THR A 284 8.05 26.85 -8.75
N LYS A 285 9.17 26.29 -8.26
CA LYS A 285 10.43 27.00 -8.07
C LYS A 285 11.61 26.06 -8.22
N CYS A 286 12.60 26.47 -9.01
CA CYS A 286 13.84 25.72 -9.17
C CYS A 286 14.87 26.10 -8.09
N ALA A 287 15.72 25.14 -7.74
CA ALA A 287 16.88 25.40 -6.93
C ALA A 287 17.87 26.27 -7.71
N THR A 288 18.35 27.35 -7.09
CA THR A 288 19.39 28.22 -7.66
C THR A 288 20.62 27.39 -8.05
N PRO A 289 21.23 27.61 -9.23
CA PRO A 289 21.02 28.71 -10.18
C PRO A 289 20.07 28.41 -11.35
N ASN A 290 19.17 27.43 -11.24
CA ASN A 290 18.32 26.98 -12.35
C ASN A 290 17.07 27.86 -12.56
N TYR A 291 16.50 27.78 -13.77
CA TYR A 291 15.35 28.53 -14.26
C TYR A 291 14.17 27.60 -14.50
N LEU A 292 13.00 28.01 -14.03
CA LEU A 292 11.76 27.30 -14.28
C LEU A 292 11.30 27.54 -15.73
N LYS A 293 11.22 26.47 -16.52
CA LYS A 293 10.71 26.49 -17.89
C LYS A 293 9.41 25.70 -17.96
N THR A 294 8.39 26.30 -18.58
CA THR A 294 7.10 25.65 -18.81
C THR A 294 6.84 25.50 -20.30
N VAL A 295 6.60 24.28 -20.76
CA VAL A 295 6.22 23.96 -22.15
C VAL A 295 5.00 23.07 -22.11
N ASP A 296 3.92 23.48 -22.78
CA ASP A 296 2.64 22.75 -22.82
C ASP A 296 2.13 22.32 -21.45
N GLY A 297 2.25 23.21 -20.45
CA GLY A 297 1.85 22.96 -19.07
C GLY A 297 2.81 22.09 -18.24
N THR A 298 3.88 21.56 -18.84
CA THR A 298 4.91 20.78 -18.14
C THR A 298 6.02 21.68 -17.65
N THR A 299 6.36 21.60 -16.35
CA THR A 299 7.42 22.41 -15.75
C THR A 299 8.72 21.62 -15.60
N THR A 300 9.84 22.26 -15.91
CA THR A 300 11.20 21.71 -15.81
C THR A 300 12.15 22.77 -15.27
N CYS A 301 13.25 22.34 -14.65
CA CYS A 301 14.32 23.23 -14.22
C CYS A 301 15.51 23.09 -15.15
N VAL A 302 15.88 24.19 -15.80
CA VAL A 302 16.95 24.23 -16.81
C VAL A 302 17.99 25.29 -16.46
N GLU A 303 19.17 25.19 -17.05
CA GLU A 303 20.21 26.21 -16.90
C GLU A 303 19.85 27.50 -17.66
N LYS A 304 20.51 28.60 -17.32
CA LYS A 304 20.24 29.93 -17.89
C LYS A 304 20.27 29.96 -19.42
N ASP A 305 21.29 29.35 -20.01
CA ASP A 305 21.53 29.38 -21.46
C ASP A 305 20.55 28.51 -22.26
N ALA A 306 19.73 27.69 -21.55
CA ALA A 306 18.63 26.95 -22.15
C ALA A 306 17.35 27.80 -22.30
N CYS A 307 17.28 28.97 -21.67
CA CYS A 307 16.26 29.99 -21.94
C CYS A 307 16.66 30.81 -23.18
N LYS A 308 16.65 30.20 -24.36
CA LYS A 308 16.98 30.86 -25.63
C LYS A 308 15.91 30.58 -26.69
N ASP A 309 16.04 31.27 -27.82
CA ASP A 309 15.16 31.19 -28.98
C ASP A 309 13.74 31.67 -28.65
N ASP A 310 12.83 30.75 -28.33
CA ASP A 310 11.42 30.97 -28.00
C ASP A 310 11.17 31.39 -26.54
N PHE A 311 12.23 31.39 -25.72
CA PHE A 311 12.23 31.84 -24.34
C PHE A 311 13.45 32.72 -24.05
N PHE A 312 13.38 33.53 -22.98
CA PHE A 312 14.50 34.30 -22.44
C PHE A 312 14.59 34.16 -20.92
N PRO A 313 15.80 34.26 -20.31
CA PRO A 313 15.96 34.12 -18.87
C PRO A 313 15.49 35.40 -18.16
N LYS A 314 14.71 35.22 -17.10
CA LYS A 314 14.29 36.29 -16.19
C LYS A 314 14.71 35.93 -14.76
N GLU A 315 15.59 36.77 -14.21
CA GLU A 315 16.02 36.65 -12.83
C GLU A 315 14.91 37.08 -11.86
N ASP A 316 14.66 36.28 -10.83
CA ASP A 316 13.79 36.65 -9.72
C ASP A 316 14.27 35.91 -8.46
N ASN A 317 15.05 36.60 -7.62
CA ASN A 317 15.61 36.01 -6.41
C ASN A 317 14.54 35.72 -5.34
N SER A 318 13.36 36.34 -5.44
CA SER A 318 12.26 36.15 -4.48
C SER A 318 11.41 34.94 -4.86
N ASN A 319 10.96 34.87 -6.12
CA ASN A 319 10.04 33.84 -6.61
C ASN A 319 10.72 32.72 -7.41
N GLY A 320 12.05 32.80 -7.59
CA GLY A 320 12.84 31.87 -8.41
C GLY A 320 12.93 32.30 -9.87
N HIS A 321 14.09 32.04 -10.48
CA HIS A 321 14.36 32.39 -11.87
C HIS A 321 13.44 31.63 -12.84
N LYS A 322 13.08 32.25 -13.96
CA LYS A 322 12.12 31.69 -14.95
C LYS A 322 12.62 31.85 -16.38
N CYS A 323 12.40 30.84 -17.22
CA CYS A 323 12.41 31.02 -18.67
C CYS A 323 11.03 31.55 -19.08
N VAL A 324 10.96 32.79 -19.50
CA VAL A 324 9.71 33.42 -19.92
C VAL A 324 9.59 33.34 -21.44
N SER A 325 8.39 33.03 -21.95
CA SER A 325 8.16 32.99 -23.39
C SER A 325 8.35 34.38 -24.01
N CYS A 326 8.96 34.43 -25.19
CA CYS A 326 9.13 35.68 -25.94
C CYS A 326 7.80 36.40 -26.20
N GLY A 327 6.71 35.65 -26.37
CA GLY A 327 5.37 36.16 -26.63
C GLY A 327 4.57 36.57 -25.40
N ASP A 328 5.12 36.45 -24.19
CA ASP A 328 4.42 36.78 -22.93
C ASP A 328 3.93 38.24 -22.93
N GLU A 329 2.65 38.48 -22.62
CA GLU A 329 2.05 39.81 -22.75
C GLU A 329 2.66 40.83 -21.78
N THR A 330 3.13 40.36 -20.62
CA THR A 330 3.60 41.23 -19.53
C THR A 330 5.09 41.50 -19.66
N SER A 331 5.88 40.43 -19.69
CA SER A 331 7.34 40.46 -19.63
C SER A 331 7.99 40.32 -21.01
N GLY A 332 7.29 39.72 -21.97
CA GLY A 332 7.73 39.55 -23.35
C GLY A 332 7.24 40.66 -24.28
N VAL A 333 7.32 40.34 -25.57
CA VAL A 333 6.80 41.13 -26.68
C VAL A 333 5.61 40.39 -27.28
N PRO A 334 4.37 40.91 -27.19
CA PRO A 334 3.20 40.24 -27.74
C PRO A 334 3.39 39.83 -29.20
N ASN A 335 2.96 38.61 -29.55
CA ASN A 335 3.11 38.02 -30.89
C ASN A 335 4.56 37.78 -31.34
N CYS A 336 5.52 37.75 -30.42
CA CYS A 336 6.90 37.38 -30.70
C CYS A 336 7.12 35.86 -30.50
N VAL A 337 7.68 35.20 -31.49
CA VAL A 337 8.03 33.76 -31.45
C VAL A 337 9.46 33.56 -30.98
N LYS A 338 10.41 34.39 -31.44
CA LYS A 338 11.81 34.31 -31.01
C LYS A 338 12.36 35.66 -30.58
N CYS A 339 13.15 35.68 -29.52
CA CYS A 339 13.69 36.90 -28.97
C CYS A 339 15.09 36.73 -28.37
N THR A 340 15.80 37.84 -28.26
CA THR A 340 17.09 37.92 -27.57
C THR A 340 16.88 38.50 -26.18
N ALA A 341 17.52 37.89 -25.19
CA ALA A 341 17.46 38.33 -23.80
C ALA A 341 17.87 39.81 -23.63
N PRO A 342 17.22 40.55 -22.72
CA PRO A 342 17.57 41.94 -22.46
C PRO A 342 18.97 42.05 -21.83
N SER A 343 19.70 43.11 -22.17
CA SER A 343 21.03 43.41 -21.60
C SER A 343 20.98 43.87 -20.14
N SER A 344 19.81 44.32 -19.66
CA SER A 344 19.61 44.82 -18.30
C SER A 344 18.37 44.22 -17.65
N ALA A 345 18.45 44.00 -16.33
CA ALA A 345 17.32 43.53 -15.54
C ALA A 345 16.14 44.52 -15.62
N GLY A 346 14.92 44.00 -15.84
CA GLY A 346 13.70 44.79 -15.92
C GLY A 346 13.33 45.30 -17.31
N GLN A 347 14.15 45.06 -18.34
CA GLN A 347 13.81 45.37 -19.73
C GLN A 347 13.08 44.20 -20.42
N LYS A 348 12.27 44.52 -21.44
CA LYS A 348 11.67 43.53 -22.32
C LYS A 348 12.73 42.95 -23.28
N PRO A 349 12.59 41.69 -23.73
CA PRO A 349 13.50 41.11 -24.70
C PRO A 349 13.34 41.77 -26.08
N ALA A 350 14.38 41.71 -26.92
CA ALA A 350 14.30 42.20 -28.29
C ALA A 350 13.73 41.11 -29.20
N CYS A 351 12.60 41.38 -29.88
CA CYS A 351 12.00 40.40 -30.77
C CYS A 351 12.80 40.27 -32.08
N SER A 352 12.95 39.03 -32.55
CA SER A 352 13.67 38.69 -33.80
C SER A 352 12.78 37.98 -34.83
N GLU A 353 11.72 37.29 -34.39
CA GLU A 353 10.77 36.60 -35.26
C GLU A 353 9.36 36.73 -34.68
N CYS A 354 8.42 37.19 -35.51
CA CYS A 354 7.02 37.39 -35.13
C CYS A 354 6.15 36.19 -35.55
N THR A 355 5.02 36.01 -34.88
CA THR A 355 3.99 35.05 -35.27
C THR A 355 3.45 35.38 -36.66
N SER A 356 2.97 34.37 -37.39
CA SER A 356 2.34 34.56 -38.70
C SER A 356 1.24 35.63 -38.66
N GLY A 357 1.27 36.56 -39.61
CA GLY A 357 0.35 37.72 -39.66
C GLY A 357 0.90 39.00 -39.01
N TYR A 358 2.09 38.94 -38.42
CA TYR A 358 2.78 40.09 -37.85
C TYR A 358 4.12 40.32 -38.56
N LYS A 359 4.51 41.60 -38.69
CA LYS A 359 5.82 42.03 -39.18
C LYS A 359 6.61 42.64 -38.05
N LEU A 360 7.92 42.45 -38.10
CA LEU A 360 8.83 43.07 -37.16
C LEU A 360 9.03 44.55 -37.54
N GLU A 361 8.63 45.47 -36.66
CA GLU A 361 8.93 46.90 -36.77
C GLU A 361 9.74 47.32 -35.55
N GLY A 362 11.05 47.51 -35.77
CA GLY A 362 12.01 47.68 -34.67
C GLY A 362 12.13 46.38 -33.86
N GLU A 363 11.88 46.45 -32.55
CA GLU A 363 11.93 45.31 -31.64
C GLU A 363 10.53 44.78 -31.28
N ALA A 364 9.48 45.27 -31.95
CA ALA A 364 8.09 44.92 -31.69
C ALA A 364 7.42 44.26 -32.90
N CYS A 365 6.46 43.38 -32.64
CA CYS A 365 5.61 42.76 -33.65
C CYS A 365 4.35 43.58 -33.86
N VAL A 366 4.20 44.15 -35.05
CA VAL A 366 2.99 44.88 -35.45
C VAL A 366 2.22 44.07 -36.49
N SER A 367 0.91 44.27 -36.57
CA SER A 367 0.09 43.58 -37.56
C SER A 367 0.60 43.88 -38.98
N ALA A 368 0.96 42.84 -39.72
CA ALA A 368 1.30 42.93 -41.13
C ALA A 368 -0.01 43.04 -41.89
N GLY A 369 -0.54 44.26 -42.03
CA GLY A 369 -1.80 44.48 -42.71
C GLY A 369 -1.94 43.67 -44.01
N GLY A 370 -2.82 42.66 -44.00
CA GLY A 370 -3.39 42.08 -45.20
C GLY A 370 -4.36 43.08 -45.84
N PRO A 371 -4.67 42.92 -47.14
CA PRO A 371 -4.96 44.00 -48.07
C PRO A 371 -6.07 44.92 -47.55
N ASN A 372 -5.92 46.22 -47.84
CA ASN A 372 -7.01 47.19 -47.85
C ASN A 372 -8.40 46.53 -47.86
N LEU A 373 -9.04 46.43 -46.69
CA LEU A 373 -10.48 46.61 -46.68
C LEU A 373 -10.64 48.08 -47.02
N SER A 374 -10.81 48.30 -48.33
CA SER A 374 -11.32 49.53 -48.89
C SER A 374 -12.32 50.14 -47.92
N THR A 375 -12.19 51.43 -47.68
CA THR A 375 -13.11 52.29 -46.93
C THR A 375 -14.53 52.34 -47.56
N GLY A 376 -14.91 51.34 -48.36
CA GLY A 376 -16.21 51.12 -48.97
C GLY A 376 -16.76 49.71 -48.67
N ALA A 377 -16.90 49.37 -47.38
CA ALA A 377 -17.80 48.30 -46.93
C ALA A 377 -18.22 48.51 -45.46
N ILE A 378 -18.48 49.76 -45.06
CA ILE A 378 -19.28 50.05 -43.86
C ILE A 378 -20.70 50.39 -44.34
N ALA A 379 -21.42 49.35 -44.76
CA ALA A 379 -22.86 49.38 -44.90
C ALA A 379 -23.37 47.94 -44.81
N GLY A 380 -23.87 47.57 -43.62
CA GLY A 380 -24.81 46.44 -43.52
C GLY A 380 -24.33 45.16 -42.82
N ILE A 381 -23.71 45.23 -41.64
CA ILE A 381 -23.75 44.09 -40.70
C ILE A 381 -24.02 44.61 -39.27
N SER A 382 -25.17 45.25 -39.05
CA SER A 382 -25.65 45.61 -37.70
C SER A 382 -27.09 45.16 -37.43
N ILE A 383 -27.66 44.25 -38.24
CA ILE A 383 -29.05 43.79 -38.04
C ILE A 383 -29.16 42.25 -37.84
N ALA A 384 -28.16 41.46 -38.26
CA ALA A 384 -28.24 40.00 -38.09
C ALA A 384 -28.02 39.55 -36.63
N VAL A 385 -27.06 40.15 -35.90
CA VAL A 385 -26.81 39.77 -34.49
C VAL A 385 -27.94 40.23 -33.57
N ILE A 386 -28.56 41.39 -33.84
CA ILE A 386 -29.71 41.88 -33.05
C ILE A 386 -30.96 41.00 -33.29
N ALA A 387 -31.17 40.48 -34.51
CA ALA A 387 -32.26 39.54 -34.77
C ALA A 387 -32.03 38.17 -34.10
N VAL A 388 -30.79 37.67 -34.08
CA VAL A 388 -30.45 36.39 -33.43
C VAL A 388 -30.53 36.50 -31.91
N VAL A 389 -29.99 37.58 -31.31
CA VAL A 389 -30.07 37.80 -29.85
C VAL A 389 -31.50 38.14 -29.43
N GLY A 390 -32.25 38.93 -30.22
CA GLY A 390 -33.66 39.22 -29.97
C GLY A 390 -34.56 37.98 -30.07
N GLY A 391 -34.28 37.08 -31.03
CA GLY A 391 -34.96 35.79 -31.16
C GLY A 391 -34.65 34.84 -30.00
N LEU A 392 -33.40 34.79 -29.53
CA LEU A 392 -32.97 33.93 -28.43
C LEU A 392 -33.56 34.38 -27.09
N VAL A 393 -33.57 35.69 -26.83
CA VAL A 393 -34.17 36.25 -25.60
C VAL A 393 -35.70 36.10 -25.63
N GLY A 394 -36.34 36.30 -26.78
CA GLY A 394 -37.78 36.06 -26.95
C GLY A 394 -38.17 34.58 -26.74
N PHE A 395 -37.38 33.65 -27.27
CA PHE A 395 -37.59 32.22 -27.08
C PHE A 395 -37.39 31.79 -25.62
N LEU A 396 -36.36 32.31 -24.93
CA LEU A 396 -36.13 32.02 -23.51
C LEU A 396 -37.23 32.60 -22.61
N CYS A 397 -37.71 33.82 -22.87
CA CYS A 397 -38.84 34.39 -22.14
C CYS A 397 -40.14 33.61 -22.37
N TRP A 398 -40.43 33.17 -23.59
CA TRP A 398 -41.59 32.32 -23.87
C TRP A 398 -41.47 30.95 -23.19
N TRP A 399 -40.29 30.31 -23.26
CA TRP A 399 -40.05 29.00 -22.64
C TRP A 399 -40.23 29.03 -21.12
N PHE A 400 -39.74 30.05 -20.43
CA PHE A 400 -39.90 30.16 -18.98
C PHE A 400 -41.33 30.53 -18.54
N ILE A 401 -42.05 31.32 -19.32
CA ILE A 401 -43.42 31.74 -18.97
C ILE A 401 -44.46 30.64 -19.27
N CYS A 402 -44.31 29.89 -20.36
CA CYS A 402 -45.30 28.87 -20.75
C CYS A 402 -45.06 27.49 -20.11
N ARG A 403 -43.85 27.19 -19.60
CA ARG A 403 -43.57 25.90 -18.94
C ARG A 403 -43.93 25.86 -17.45
N GLY A 404 -44.36 26.98 -16.87
CA GLY A 404 -44.82 27.07 -15.48
C GLY A 404 -46.32 26.83 -15.28
N LYS A 405 -47.06 26.41 -16.32
CA LYS A 405 -48.51 26.19 -16.22
C LYS A 405 -48.95 24.97 -17.04
N ALA A 406 -48.34 23.83 -16.72
CA ALA A 406 -48.86 22.48 -17.00
C ALA A 406 -48.64 21.63 -15.75
#